data_AF-A0A8J4H0E2-F1
#
_entry.id   AF-A0A8J4H0E2-F1
#
_cell.length_a   1.000
_cell.length_b   1.000
_cell.length_c   1.000
_cell.angle_alpha   90.00
_cell.angle_beta   90.00
_cell.angle_gamma   90.00
#
_symmetry.space_group_name_H-M   'P 1'
#
loop_
_entity.id
_entity.type
_entity.pdbx_description
1 polymer ?
#
loop_
_entity_poly.entity_id
_entity_poly.type
_entity_poly.pdbx_seq_one_letter_code
_entity_poly.pdbx_strand_id
1 'polypeptide(L)' 'MKAVHSGNPNWGNESGLKDQFLCHVHYAANKNPWNIEPSRPDVGFINTVLNLCNPG' A
#
# COMPACT_ATOMS: atom_id res chain seq x y z
N MET A 1 -14.06 7.82 -19.25
CA MET A 1 -12.87 8.51 -18.71
C MET A 1 -11.76 7.48 -18.57
N LYS A 2 -10.54 7.76 -19.03
CA LYS A 2 -9.41 6.83 -18.90
C LYS A 2 -8.91 6.91 -17.46
N ALA A 3 -8.76 5.78 -16.77
CA ALA A 3 -8.26 5.77 -15.38
C ALA A 3 -6.87 6.42 -15.33
N VAL A 4 -6.61 7.21 -14.28
CA VAL A 4 -5.46 8.13 -14.16
C VAL A 4 -4.09 7.40 -14.24
N HIS A 5 -4.05 6.07 -14.12
CA HIS A 5 -2.84 5.26 -14.26
C HIS A 5 -2.99 4.00 -15.13
N SER A 6 -3.94 4.01 -16.07
CA SER A 6 -4.21 2.87 -16.96
C SER A 6 -2.94 2.32 -17.62
N GLY A 7 -2.57 1.07 -17.29
CA GLY A 7 -1.44 0.35 -17.87
C GLY A 7 -0.08 0.65 -17.22
N ASN A 8 -0.03 1.41 -16.12
CA ASN A 8 1.21 1.65 -15.39
C ASN A 8 1.43 0.55 -14.34
N PRO A 9 2.51 -0.24 -14.41
CA PRO A 9 2.77 -1.33 -13.46
C PRO A 9 2.96 -0.84 -12.02
N ASN A 10 3.33 0.43 -11.81
CA ASN A 10 3.49 1.02 -10.48
C ASN A 10 2.15 1.33 -9.79
N TRP A 11 1.04 1.23 -10.52
CA TRP A 11 -0.31 1.59 -10.06
C TRP A 11 -1.30 0.46 -10.37
N GLY A 12 -0.86 -0.80 -10.42
CA GLY A 12 -1.77 -1.94 -10.64
C GLY A 12 -2.55 -2.37 -9.40
N ASN A 13 -2.30 -1.75 -8.25
CA ASN A 13 -2.87 -2.11 -6.95
C ASN A 13 -3.12 -0.86 -6.08
N GLU A 14 -3.94 0.08 -6.56
CA GLU A 14 -4.14 1.36 -5.88
C GLU A 14 -4.79 1.23 -4.49
N SER A 15 -5.71 0.27 -4.31
CA SER A 15 -6.31 -0.03 -3.01
C SER A 15 -5.26 -0.50 -2.00
N GLY A 16 -4.44 -1.49 -2.36
CA GLY A 16 -3.36 -1.97 -1.50
C GLY A 16 -2.28 -0.92 -1.24
N LEU A 17 -1.94 -0.08 -2.22
CA LEU A 17 -1.01 1.04 -2.05
C LEU A 17 -1.54 2.08 -1.05
N LYS A 18 -2.84 2.38 -1.12
CA LYS A 18 -3.49 3.30 -0.17
C LYS A 18 -3.48 2.74 1.25
N ASP A 19 -3.77 1.45 1.42
CA ASP A 19 -3.80 0.82 2.74
C ASP A 19 -2.39 0.77 3.37
N GLN A 20 -1.35 0.46 2.58
CA GLN A 20 0.04 0.55 3.01
C GLN A 20 0.40 1.98 3.46
N PHE A 21 0.07 2.98 2.65
CA PHE A 21 0.32 4.39 2.97
C PHE A 21 -0.35 4.81 4.27
N LEU A 22 -1.64 4.53 4.43
CA LEU A 22 -2.40 4.87 5.65
C LEU A 22 -1.83 4.17 6.88
N CYS A 23 -1.43 2.90 6.77
CA CYS A 23 -0.84 2.17 7.88
C CYS A 23 0.48 2.82 8.31
N HIS A 24 1.35 3.19 7.36
CA HIS A 24 2.61 3.86 7.67
C HIS A 24 2.40 5.22 8.31
N VAL A 25 1.49 6.04 7.79
CA VAL A 25 1.16 7.35 8.38
C VAL A 25 0.68 7.21 9.83
N HIS A 26 -0.15 6.22 10.13
CA HIS A 26 -0.73 6.05 11.47
C HIS A 26 0.19 5.34 12.47
N TYR A 27 0.94 4.33 12.05
CA TYR A 27 1.60 3.40 12.96
C TYR A 27 3.12 3.30 12.80
N ALA A 28 3.67 3.71 11.64
CA ALA A 28 5.08 3.53 11.32
C ALA A 28 5.70 4.76 10.66
N ALA A 29 5.27 5.96 11.06
CA ALA A 29 5.66 7.21 10.42
C ALA A 29 7.18 7.45 10.45
N ASN A 30 7.84 7.00 11.53
CA ASN A 30 9.28 7.14 11.72
C ASN A 30 10.12 6.07 10.98
N LYS A 31 9.49 5.07 10.33
CA LYS A 31 10.21 4.08 9.52
C LYS A 31 10.82 4.76 8.28
N ASN A 32 12.00 4.36 7.87
CA ASN A 32 12.59 4.78 6.60
C ASN A 32 13.48 3.66 6.03
N PRO A 33 13.26 3.17 4.79
CA PRO A 33 12.16 3.49 3.88
C PRO A 33 10.84 2.81 4.28
N TRP A 34 9.69 3.27 3.76
CA TRP A 34 8.38 2.65 4.04
C TRP A 34 8.16 1.33 3.27
N ASN A 35 8.73 1.16 2.08
CA ASN A 35 8.52 -0.01 1.21
C ASN A 35 7.06 -0.15 0.74
N ILE A 36 6.48 0.92 0.22
CA ILE A 36 5.13 0.91 -0.36
C ILE A 36 5.24 0.46 -1.82
N GLU A 37 4.74 -0.74 -2.12
CA GLU A 37 4.98 -1.41 -3.40
C GLU A 37 3.69 -2.00 -3.97
N PRO A 38 3.47 -1.95 -5.29
CA PRO A 38 2.27 -2.50 -5.94
C PRO A 38 2.24 -4.03 -5.92
N SER A 39 3.39 -4.69 -5.73
CA SER A 39 3.52 -6.15 -5.65
C SER A 39 3.03 -6.74 -4.32
N ARG A 40 2.82 -5.90 -3.30
CA ARG A 40 2.27 -6.34 -2.02
C ARG A 40 0.79 -6.71 -2.21
N PRO A 41 0.29 -7.79 -1.60
CA PRO A 41 -1.10 -8.19 -1.77
C PRO A 41 -2.06 -7.15 -1.16
N ASP A 42 -3.18 -6.91 -1.83
CA ASP A 42 -4.29 -6.16 -1.25
C ASP A 42 -5.07 -7.07 -0.29
N VAL A 43 -4.81 -6.92 1.01
CA VAL A 43 -5.45 -7.68 2.09
C VAL A 43 -6.50 -6.88 2.85
N GLY A 44 -6.71 -5.62 2.46
CA GLY A 44 -7.51 -4.63 3.18
C GLY A 44 -6.80 -4.05 4.43
N PHE A 45 -7.16 -2.82 4.79
CA PHE A 45 -6.48 -2.02 5.83
C PHE A 45 -6.25 -2.74 7.17
N ILE A 46 -7.27 -3.44 7.70
CA ILE A 46 -7.15 -4.13 9.00
C ILE A 46 -6.05 -5.20 8.94
N ASN A 47 -6.03 -6.02 7.88
CA ASN A 47 -4.99 -7.03 7.72
C ASN A 47 -3.62 -6.40 7.41
N THR A 48 -3.58 -5.25 6.74
CA THR A 48 -2.34 -4.48 6.54
C THR A 48 -1.74 -4.05 7.88
N VAL A 49 -2.57 -3.59 8.82
CA VAL A 49 -2.14 -3.26 10.19
C VAL A 49 -1.68 -4.51 10.94
N LEU A 50 -2.42 -5.62 10.85
CA LEU A 50 -2.03 -6.89 11.48
C LEU A 50 -0.70 -7.44 10.93
N ASN A 51 -0.38 -7.14 9.67
CA ASN A 51 0.90 -7.47 9.02
C ASN A 51 1.94 -6.34 9.15
N LEU A 52 1.81 -5.48 10.18
CA LEU A 52 2.81 -4.47 10.53
C LEU A 52 3.15 -3.51 9.37
N CYS A 53 2.11 -3.10 8.63
CA CYS A 53 2.20 -2.24 7.45
C CYS A 53 3.00 -2.80 6.27
N ASN A 54 3.36 -4.09 6.29
CA ASN A 54 4.15 -4.73 5.24
C ASN A 54 3.57 -6.12 4.91
N PRO A 55 2.36 -6.18 4.31
CA PRO A 55 1.74 -7.45 3.94
C PRO A 55 2.64 -8.21 2.95
N GLY A 56 2.96 -9.46 3.28
CA GLY A 56 3.94 -10.31 2.58
C GLY A 56 3.29 -11.35 1.70
#